data_AF-A0A833UYC8-F1
#
_entry.id   AF-A0A833UYC8-F1
#
_cell.length_a   1.000
_cell.length_b   1.000
_cell.length_c   1.000
_cell.angle_alpha   90.00
_cell.angle_beta   90.00
_cell.angle_gamma   90.00
#
_symmetry.space_group_name_H-M   'P 1'
#
loop_
_entity.id
_entity.type
_entity.pdbx_description
1 polymer ?
#
loop_
_entity_poly.entity_id
_entity_poly.type
_entity_poly.pdbx_seq_one_letter_code
_entity_poly.pdbx_strand_id
1 'polypeptide(L)'
;MERERVREFIKMEVSDWDDDEAVATARFKAFSGQRSDWEPKYQFWKNLILNVARHLRLVIVQPHDIRNIWFNRGGLTPLCLDEVLLEMYKEGELVRMGDLEDPTTSGTLSLLLRKVRRNLTLIRASPIPSLPALLQDHLVLNTLLKVYITASCLNLRVGCTYIGC
;
A
#
# COMPACT_ATOMS: atom_id res chain seq x y z
N MET A 1 -16.79 4.83 12.03
CA MET A 1 -17.24 4.80 10.61
C MET A 1 -16.21 4.17 9.67
N GLU A 2 -14.97 4.65 9.57
CA GLU A 2 -13.97 4.06 8.64
C GLU A 2 -13.68 2.58 8.93
N ARG A 3 -13.40 2.24 10.19
CA ARG A 3 -13.17 0.85 10.64
C ARG A 3 -14.29 -0.11 10.22
N GLU A 4 -15.54 0.34 10.29
CA GLU A 4 -16.71 -0.49 9.99
C GLU A 4 -16.83 -0.73 8.48
N ARG A 5 -16.64 0.30 7.67
CA ARG A 5 -16.58 0.19 6.20
C ARG A 5 -15.46 -0.75 5.75
N VAL A 6 -14.28 -0.63 6.37
CA VAL A 6 -13.15 -1.52 6.07
C VAL A 6 -13.49 -2.96 6.45
N ARG A 7 -14.08 -3.18 7.62
CA ARG A 7 -14.49 -4.52 8.05
C ARG A 7 -15.52 -5.13 7.11
N GLU A 8 -16.56 -4.38 6.72
CA GLU A 8 -17.58 -4.84 5.76
C GLU A 8 -16.95 -5.20 4.41
N PHE A 9 -16.06 -4.35 3.90
CA PHE A 9 -15.35 -4.60 2.66
C PHE A 9 -14.48 -5.86 2.75
N ILE A 10 -13.73 -6.05 3.83
CA ILE A 10 -12.88 -7.24 4.00
C ILE A 10 -13.73 -8.52 4.05
N LYS A 11 -14.89 -8.50 4.71
CA LYS A 11 -15.80 -9.67 4.71
C LYS A 11 -16.34 -10.01 3.33
N MET A 12 -16.56 -9.00 2.48
CA MET A 12 -16.97 -9.23 1.10
C MET A 12 -15.83 -9.78 0.25
N GLU A 13 -14.61 -9.25 0.44
CA GLU A 13 -13.43 -9.64 -0.33
C GLU A 13 -12.89 -11.02 0.09
N VAL A 14 -13.00 -11.35 1.38
CA VAL A 14 -12.49 -12.56 2.01
C VAL A 14 -13.66 -13.25 2.72
N SER A 15 -14.31 -14.18 2.01
CA SER A 15 -15.54 -14.82 2.48
C SER A 15 -15.39 -15.58 3.81
N ASP A 16 -14.19 -16.06 4.13
CA ASP A 16 -13.86 -16.80 5.35
C ASP A 16 -13.20 -15.93 6.44
N TRP A 17 -13.29 -14.60 6.34
CA TRP A 17 -12.57 -13.68 7.23
C TRP A 17 -12.92 -13.85 8.72
N ASP A 18 -14.20 -14.07 9.03
CA ASP A 18 -14.70 -14.23 10.40
C ASP A 18 -14.96 -15.71 10.78
N ASP A 19 -15.17 -16.59 9.80
CA ASP A 19 -15.78 -17.93 9.99
C ASP A 19 -14.76 -19.04 10.32
N ASP A 20 -13.51 -18.94 9.87
CA ASP A 20 -12.49 -19.96 10.13
C ASP A 20 -11.39 -19.43 11.08
N GLU A 21 -11.52 -19.76 12.36
CA GLU A 21 -10.58 -19.35 13.41
C GLU A 21 -9.17 -19.92 13.18
N ALA A 22 -9.04 -21.12 12.60
CA ALA A 22 -7.75 -21.74 12.35
C ALA A 22 -7.03 -21.08 11.16
N VAL A 23 -7.75 -20.80 10.08
CA VAL A 23 -7.24 -20.08 8.91
C VAL A 23 -6.91 -18.63 9.27
N ALA A 24 -7.76 -17.96 10.04
CA ALA A 24 -7.48 -16.61 10.56
C ALA A 24 -6.22 -16.61 11.42
N THR A 25 -6.08 -17.56 12.35
CA THR A 25 -4.89 -17.67 13.21
C THR A 25 -3.62 -17.93 12.38
N ALA A 26 -3.68 -18.78 11.36
CA ALA A 26 -2.53 -19.04 10.48
C ALA A 26 -2.11 -17.81 9.67
N ARG A 27 -3.07 -17.02 9.16
CA ARG A 27 -2.82 -15.75 8.44
C ARG A 27 -2.17 -14.69 9.33
N PHE A 28 -2.47 -14.70 10.63
CA PHE A 28 -1.97 -13.72 11.61
C PHE A 28 -0.58 -14.06 12.16
N LYS A 29 -0.03 -15.24 11.87
CA LYS A 29 1.34 -15.61 12.28
C LYS A 29 2.40 -14.86 11.47
N ALA A 30 3.51 -14.54 12.12
CA ALA A 30 4.72 -14.00 11.51
C ALA A 30 5.23 -14.88 10.34
N PHE A 31 6.08 -14.30 9.50
CA PHE A 31 6.82 -15.06 8.49
C PHE A 31 7.86 -15.95 9.17
N SER A 32 8.01 -17.18 8.66
CA SER A 32 8.94 -18.17 9.18
C SER A 32 9.45 -19.04 8.05
N GLY A 33 10.68 -19.53 8.16
CA GLY A 33 11.26 -20.43 7.16
C GLY A 33 11.80 -19.69 5.93
N GLN A 34 11.82 -20.40 4.81
CA GLN A 34 12.29 -19.88 3.53
C GLN A 34 11.20 -19.06 2.83
N ARG A 35 11.59 -18.27 1.82
CA ARG A 35 10.65 -17.41 1.08
C ARG A 35 9.46 -18.20 0.51
N SER A 36 9.69 -19.40 -0.01
CA SER A 36 8.63 -20.29 -0.50
C SER A 36 7.53 -20.58 0.54
N ASP A 37 7.89 -20.62 1.81
CA ASP A 37 6.98 -21.02 2.90
C ASP A 37 5.99 -19.89 3.24
N TRP A 38 6.42 -18.64 3.08
CA TRP A 38 5.61 -17.47 3.42
C TRP A 38 5.17 -16.63 2.22
N GLU A 39 5.70 -16.86 1.02
CA GLU A 39 5.34 -16.11 -0.20
C GLU A 39 3.83 -16.09 -0.47
N PRO A 40 3.08 -17.20 -0.36
CA PRO A 40 1.62 -17.16 -0.56
C PRO A 40 0.91 -16.26 0.45
N LYS A 41 1.38 -16.24 1.70
CA LYS A 41 0.86 -15.38 2.77
C LYS A 41 1.20 -13.91 2.49
N TYR A 42 2.42 -13.64 2.02
CA TYR A 42 2.82 -12.30 1.60
C TYR A 42 1.93 -11.77 0.48
N GLN A 43 1.73 -12.55 -0.59
CA GLN A 43 0.89 -12.15 -1.71
C GLN A 43 -0.57 -11.90 -1.29
N PHE A 44 -1.11 -12.75 -0.41
CA PHE A 44 -2.44 -12.53 0.18
C PHE A 44 -2.54 -11.16 0.87
N TRP A 45 -1.64 -10.85 1.80
CA TRP A 45 -1.68 -9.60 2.54
C TRP A 45 -1.40 -8.38 1.67
N LYS A 46 -0.43 -8.46 0.76
CA LYS A 46 -0.13 -7.40 -0.22
C LYS A 46 -1.38 -7.04 -1.02
N ASN A 47 -2.06 -8.03 -1.58
CA ASN A 47 -3.25 -7.82 -2.39
C ASN A 47 -4.40 -7.25 -1.55
N LEU A 48 -4.61 -7.76 -0.34
CA LEU A 48 -5.66 -7.27 0.54
C LEU A 48 -5.44 -5.80 0.95
N ILE A 49 -4.19 -5.42 1.30
CA ILE A 49 -3.82 -4.02 1.58
C ILE A 49 -4.15 -3.12 0.39
N LEU A 50 -3.76 -3.52 -0.82
CA LEU A 50 -4.02 -2.75 -2.04
C LEU A 50 -5.51 -2.63 -2.35
N ASN A 51 -6.29 -3.70 -2.12
CA ASN A 51 -7.73 -3.72 -2.39
C ASN A 51 -8.49 -2.83 -1.40
N VAL A 52 -8.15 -2.90 -0.10
CA VAL A 52 -8.72 -2.00 0.93
C VAL A 52 -8.37 -0.54 0.61
N ALA A 53 -7.10 -0.24 0.35
CA ALA A 53 -6.69 1.11 0.00
C ALA A 53 -7.37 1.65 -1.26
N ARG A 54 -7.56 0.80 -2.28
CA ARG A 54 -8.31 1.15 -3.50
C ARG A 54 -9.77 1.44 -3.19
N HIS A 55 -10.42 0.61 -2.38
CA HIS A 55 -11.81 0.80 -1.98
C HIS A 55 -12.01 2.14 -1.24
N LEU A 56 -11.08 2.48 -0.34
CA LEU A 56 -11.07 3.75 0.39
C LEU A 56 -10.56 4.95 -0.44
N ARG A 57 -10.05 4.70 -1.66
CA ARG A 57 -9.39 5.69 -2.53
C ARG A 57 -8.19 6.39 -1.87
N LEU A 58 -7.46 5.65 -1.03
CA LEU A 58 -6.26 6.13 -0.35
C LEU A 58 -5.01 5.75 -1.14
N VAL A 59 -4.14 6.73 -1.35
CA VAL A 59 -2.80 6.53 -1.93
C VAL A 59 -1.68 6.72 -0.92
N ILE A 60 -2.00 7.35 0.22
CA ILE A 60 -1.11 7.56 1.36
C ILE A 60 -1.73 6.85 2.54
N VAL A 61 -0.95 6.03 3.24
CA VAL A 61 -1.40 5.23 4.38
C VAL A 61 -0.37 5.29 5.50
N GLN A 62 -0.81 5.20 6.75
CA GLN A 62 0.08 4.99 7.89
C GLN A 62 0.11 3.50 8.28
N PRO A 63 1.29 2.92 8.55
CA PRO A 63 1.42 1.54 9.04
C PRO A 63 0.61 1.27 10.32
N HIS A 64 0.48 2.27 11.19
CA HIS A 64 -0.39 2.21 12.36
C HIS A 64 -1.84 1.90 12.00
N ASP A 65 -2.40 2.56 10.99
CA ASP A 65 -3.81 2.41 10.61
C ASP A 65 -4.07 1.06 9.97
N ILE A 66 -3.14 0.58 9.14
CA ILE A 66 -3.19 -0.76 8.54
C ILE A 66 -3.30 -1.82 9.65
N ARG A 67 -2.47 -1.72 10.69
CA ARG A 67 -2.47 -2.68 11.81
C ARG A 67 -3.70 -2.57 12.70
N ASN A 68 -4.01 -1.36 13.16
CA ASN A 68 -4.90 -1.16 14.29
C ASN A 68 -6.32 -0.79 13.88
N ILE A 69 -6.51 -0.28 12.65
CA ILE A 69 -7.81 0.13 12.14
C ILE A 69 -8.31 -0.90 11.12
N TRP A 70 -7.49 -1.25 10.12
CA TRP A 70 -7.94 -2.07 9.00
C TRP A 70 -8.01 -3.56 9.35
N PHE A 71 -6.94 -4.10 9.94
CA PHE A 71 -6.82 -5.54 10.15
C PHE A 71 -6.88 -5.96 11.63
N ASN A 72 -7.34 -5.08 12.52
CA ASN A 72 -7.52 -5.42 13.93
C ASN A 72 -8.84 -6.17 14.16
N ARG A 73 -8.71 -7.44 14.55
CA ARG A 73 -9.83 -8.31 14.94
C ARG A 73 -9.92 -8.40 16.46
N GLY A 74 -10.76 -7.57 17.07
CA GLY A 74 -11.06 -7.65 18.50
C GLY A 74 -9.83 -7.53 19.42
N GLY A 75 -8.82 -6.77 19.01
CA GLY A 75 -7.54 -6.63 19.74
C GLY A 75 -6.40 -7.47 19.18
N LEU A 76 -6.66 -8.40 18.25
CA LEU A 76 -5.63 -9.15 17.55
C LEU A 76 -5.19 -8.42 16.27
N THR A 77 -3.89 -8.26 16.11
CA THR A 77 -3.25 -7.68 14.92
C THR A 77 -2.39 -8.75 14.26
N PRO A 78 -2.41 -8.91 12.93
CA PRO A 78 -1.58 -9.89 12.24
C PRO A 78 -0.08 -9.54 12.42
N LEU A 79 0.68 -10.49 12.94
CA LEU A 79 2.09 -10.29 13.29
C LEU A 79 2.99 -10.10 12.07
N CYS A 80 2.60 -10.62 10.91
CA CYS A 80 3.37 -10.51 9.68
C CYS A 80 3.20 -9.18 8.94
N LEU A 81 2.31 -8.27 9.38
CA LEU A 81 2.02 -7.05 8.62
C LEU A 81 3.25 -6.15 8.47
N ASP A 82 4.09 -6.08 9.49
CA ASP A 82 5.28 -5.23 9.45
C ASP A 82 6.28 -5.76 8.41
N GLU A 83 6.48 -7.07 8.35
CA GLU A 83 7.28 -7.72 7.32
C GLU A 83 6.66 -7.60 5.93
N VAL A 84 5.33 -7.68 5.80
CA VAL A 84 4.64 -7.46 4.52
C VAL A 84 4.92 -6.06 4.00
N LEU A 85 4.79 -5.02 4.84
CA LEU A 85 5.06 -3.64 4.45
C LEU A 85 6.52 -3.43 4.05
N LEU A 86 7.45 -4.09 4.75
CA LEU A 86 8.87 -4.04 4.39
C LEU A 86 9.16 -4.73 3.05
N GLU A 87 8.59 -5.90 2.78
CA GLU A 87 8.75 -6.59 1.49
C GLU A 87 8.11 -5.78 0.36
N MET A 88 6.93 -5.19 0.56
CA MET A 88 6.31 -4.28 -0.41
C MET A 88 7.19 -3.05 -0.70
N TYR A 89 7.86 -2.49 0.32
CA TYR A 89 8.83 -1.41 0.12
C TYR A 89 10.04 -1.86 -0.71
N LYS A 90 10.61 -3.05 -0.41
CA LYS A 90 11.73 -3.62 -1.17
C LYS A 90 11.38 -3.86 -2.64
N GLU A 91 10.14 -4.26 -2.92
CA GLU A 91 9.62 -4.44 -4.29
C GLU A 91 9.29 -3.11 -5.01
N GLY A 92 9.35 -1.97 -4.33
CA GLY A 92 9.04 -0.65 -4.91
C GLY A 92 7.54 -0.38 -5.08
N GLU A 93 6.70 -1.20 -4.44
CA GLU A 93 5.25 -1.01 -4.34
C GLU A 93 4.90 0.13 -3.37
N LEU A 94 5.75 0.31 -2.36
CA LEU A 94 5.67 1.37 -1.36
C LEU A 94 6.87 2.30 -1.46
N VAL A 95 6.63 3.58 -1.17
CA VAL A 95 7.68 4.60 -1.01
C VAL A 95 7.38 5.37 0.25
N ARG A 96 8.40 5.66 1.08
CA ARG A 96 8.19 6.53 2.25
C ARG A 96 8.03 7.97 1.80
N MET A 97 7.15 8.70 2.46
CA MET A 97 7.00 10.12 2.21
C MET A 97 8.30 10.88 2.50
N GLY A 98 9.05 10.50 3.54
CA GLY A 98 10.37 11.08 3.82
C GLY A 98 11.40 10.87 2.70
N ASP A 99 11.30 9.79 1.90
CA ASP A 99 12.17 9.58 0.72
C ASP A 99 11.76 10.44 -0.49
N LEU A 100 10.59 11.08 -0.44
CA LEU A 100 10.10 11.99 -1.48
C LEU A 100 10.50 13.45 -1.23
N GLU A 101 10.80 13.81 0.01
CA GLU A 101 11.25 15.13 0.41
C GLU A 101 12.71 15.34 0.01
N ASP A 102 12.91 15.82 -1.23
CA ASP A 102 14.17 16.40 -1.64
C ASP A 102 14.36 17.74 -0.87
N PRO A 103 15.48 17.98 -0.16
CA PRO A 103 15.74 19.22 0.58
C PRO A 103 15.67 20.50 -0.25
N THR A 104 15.57 20.38 -1.58
CA THR A 104 15.83 21.49 -2.50
C THR A 104 14.59 22.15 -3.10
N THR A 105 13.35 21.62 -3.00
CA THR A 105 12.18 22.34 -3.59
C THR A 105 10.80 21.93 -3.07
N SER A 106 10.00 22.96 -2.77
CA SER A 106 8.62 22.99 -2.25
C SER A 106 7.54 22.44 -3.21
N GLY A 107 7.44 21.12 -3.39
CA GLY A 107 6.37 20.56 -4.24
C GLY A 107 6.25 19.04 -4.26
N THR A 108 5.74 18.44 -3.17
CA THR A 108 5.59 16.98 -3.00
C THR A 108 4.76 16.32 -4.12
N LEU A 109 3.68 16.97 -4.58
CA LEU A 109 2.81 16.43 -5.63
C LEU A 109 3.42 16.54 -7.04
N SER A 110 4.19 17.61 -7.31
CA SER A 110 4.83 17.80 -8.63
C SER A 110 5.98 16.81 -8.83
N LEU A 111 6.68 16.42 -7.75
CA LEU A 111 7.69 15.37 -7.78
C LEU A 111 7.08 13.98 -7.96
N LEU A 112 5.96 13.66 -7.29
CA LEU A 112 5.23 12.42 -7.51
C LEU A 112 4.78 12.28 -8.97
N LEU A 113 4.19 13.33 -9.54
CA LEU A 113 3.78 13.36 -10.95
C LEU A 113 4.98 13.30 -11.91
N ARG A 114 6.08 13.99 -11.60
CA ARG A 114 7.31 14.01 -12.43
C ARG A 114 8.09 12.70 -12.36
N LYS A 115 8.13 12.02 -11.21
CA LYS A 115 8.72 10.68 -11.02
C LYS A 115 7.86 9.59 -11.68
N VAL A 116 6.53 9.69 -11.61
CA VAL A 116 5.65 8.75 -12.32
C VAL A 116 5.76 8.94 -13.85
N ARG A 117 5.95 10.17 -14.34
CA ARG A 117 6.18 10.46 -15.78
C ARG A 117 7.59 10.08 -16.28
N ARG A 118 8.62 10.11 -15.43
CA ARG A 118 9.97 9.64 -15.76
C ARG A 118 10.10 8.16 -15.37
N ASN A 119 9.79 7.26 -16.30
CA ASN A 119 10.04 5.81 -16.18
C ASN A 119 11.27 5.46 -15.30
N LEU A 120 10.99 4.98 -14.08
CA LEU A 120 11.73 4.02 -13.23
C LEU A 120 13.27 3.90 -13.40
N THR A 121 14.05 4.97 -13.25
CA THR A 121 15.54 4.82 -13.22
C THR A 121 16.29 5.68 -12.20
N LEU A 122 15.62 6.54 -11.44
CA LEU A 122 16.29 7.36 -10.40
C LEU A 122 15.48 7.44 -9.11
N ILE A 123 15.05 6.28 -8.60
CA ILE A 123 14.94 6.17 -7.14
C ILE A 123 16.40 6.15 -6.68
N ARG A 124 16.87 7.29 -6.16
CA ARG A 124 18.11 7.32 -5.37
C ARG A 124 17.98 6.14 -4.42
N ALA A 125 18.88 5.17 -4.49
CA ALA A 125 18.87 4.01 -3.60
C ALA A 125 19.09 4.53 -2.17
N SER A 126 18.02 5.00 -1.56
CA SER A 126 17.97 5.32 -0.14
C SER A 126 18.27 3.98 0.54
N PRO A 127 19.23 3.93 1.48
CA PRO A 127 19.50 2.72 2.24
C PRO A 127 18.16 2.17 2.72
N ILE A 128 17.94 0.86 2.58
CA ILE A 128 16.70 0.23 3.05
C ILE A 128 16.51 0.67 4.51
N PRO A 129 15.43 1.39 4.84
CA PRO A 129 15.23 1.90 6.18
C PRO A 129 15.10 0.72 7.13
N SER A 130 15.49 0.93 8.37
CA SER A 130 15.14 -0.02 9.42
C SER A 130 13.63 -0.14 9.52
N LEU A 131 13.13 -1.32 9.87
CA LEU A 131 11.69 -1.57 10.01
C LEU A 131 11.01 -0.53 10.92
N PRO A 132 11.57 -0.13 12.08
CA PRO A 132 10.97 0.94 12.89
C PRO A 132 10.86 2.28 12.16
N ALA A 133 11.86 2.66 11.36
CA ALA A 133 11.84 3.90 10.60
C ALA A 133 10.78 3.88 9.49
N LEU A 134 10.59 2.72 8.84
CA LEU A 134 9.53 2.52 7.86
C LEU A 134 8.13 2.66 8.50
N LEU A 135 7.95 2.09 9.70
CA LEU A 135 6.65 2.04 10.37
C LEU A 135 6.21 3.37 10.99
N GLN A 136 7.13 4.32 11.15
CA GLN A 136 6.86 5.68 11.65
C GLN A 136 6.49 6.67 10.53
N ASP A 137 6.83 6.35 9.28
CA ASP A 137 6.61 7.21 8.13
C ASP A 137 5.23 6.99 7.49
N HIS A 138 4.76 8.00 6.75
CA HIS A 138 3.64 7.83 5.82
C HIS A 138 4.13 7.09 4.58
N LEU A 139 3.38 6.06 4.16
CA LEU A 139 3.73 5.24 3.00
C LEU A 139 2.84 5.61 1.82
N VAL A 140 3.46 5.75 0.64
CA VAL A 140 2.80 6.02 -0.63
C VAL A 140 2.67 4.72 -1.41
N LEU A 141 1.44 4.34 -1.75
CA LEU A 141 1.09 3.17 -2.56
C LEU A 141 1.34 3.49 -4.04
N ASN A 142 2.54 3.21 -4.52
CA ASN A 142 3.00 3.55 -5.87
C ASN A 142 2.09 2.94 -6.95
N THR A 143 1.62 1.71 -6.73
CA THR A 143 0.75 0.99 -7.66
C THR A 143 -0.60 1.68 -7.83
N LEU A 144 -1.21 2.18 -6.76
CA LEU A 144 -2.45 2.94 -6.86
C LEU A 144 -2.21 4.33 -7.46
N LEU A 145 -1.13 5.00 -7.07
CA LEU A 145 -0.76 6.30 -7.62
C LEU A 145 -0.59 6.26 -9.14
N LYS A 146 0.10 5.25 -9.68
CA LYS A 146 0.27 5.03 -11.13
C LYS A 146 -1.07 4.83 -11.84
N VAL A 147 -1.99 4.07 -11.26
CA VAL A 147 -3.33 3.83 -11.82
C VAL A 147 -4.12 5.14 -11.89
N TYR A 148 -4.16 5.92 -10.81
CA TYR A 148 -4.88 7.19 -10.78
C TYR A 148 -4.30 8.22 -11.75
N ILE A 149 -2.98 8.30 -11.87
CA ILE A 149 -2.31 9.20 -12.82
C ILE A 149 -2.61 8.78 -14.26
N THR A 150 -2.51 7.49 -14.57
CA THR A 150 -2.82 6.96 -15.91
C THR A 150 -4.27 7.20 -16.29
N ALA A 151 -5.22 6.90 -15.39
CA ALA A 151 -6.64 7.16 -15.60
C ALA A 151 -6.93 8.66 -15.82
N SER A 152 -6.29 9.54 -15.05
CA SER A 152 -6.43 10.99 -15.21
C SER A 152 -5.84 11.47 -16.54
N CYS A 153 -4.70 10.92 -16.98
CA CYS A 153 -4.09 11.26 -18.27
C CYS A 153 -4.93 10.77 -19.46
N LEU A 154 -5.58 9.61 -19.34
CA LEU A 154 -6.55 9.10 -20.32
C LEU A 154 -7.78 10.01 -20.39
N ASN A 155 -8.36 10.40 -19.26
CA ASN A 155 -9.50 11.33 -19.22
C ASN A 155 -9.14 12.72 -19.77
N LEU A 156 -7.93 13.22 -19.53
CA LEU A 156 -7.44 14.46 -20.14
C LEU A 156 -7.21 14.34 -21.65
N ARG A 157 -6.80 13.16 -22.16
CA ARG A 157 -6.72 12.92 -23.61
C ARG A 157 -8.09 12.87 -24.27
N VAL A 158 -9.09 12.27 -23.62
CA VAL A 158 -10.48 12.27 -24.11
C VAL A 158 -11.11 13.67 -24.02
N GLY A 159 -10.74 14.47 -23.02
CA GLY A 159 -11.12 15.89 -22.91
C GLY A 159 -10.47 16.80 -23.96
N CYS A 160 -9.25 16.51 -24.39
CA CYS A 160 -8.57 17.26 -25.47
C CYS A 160 -9.03 16.88 -26.88
N THR A 161 -9.78 15.78 -27.07
CA THR A 161 -10.41 15.46 -28.38
C THR A 161 -11.69 16.24 -28.65
N TYR A 162 -12.17 17.09 -27.73
CA TYR A 162 -13.37 17.92 -27.90
C TYR A 162 -13.11 19.43 -27.87
N ILE A 163 -11.87 19.87 -28.03
CA ILE A 163 -11.55 21.28 -28.32
C ILE A 163 -10.78 21.29 -29.64
N GLY A 164 -11.51 21.02 -30.72
CA GLY A 164 -11.07 21.24 -32.09
C GLY A 164 -11.49 22.65 -32.54
N CYS A 165 -10.53 23.32 -33.15
CA CYS A 165 -10.53 24.55 -33.95
C CYS A 165 -11.88 25.17 -34.35
#